data_AF-A0A449BFB6-F1
#
_entry.id   AF-A0A449BFB6-F1
#
_cell.length_a   1.000
_cell.length_b   1.000
_cell.length_c   1.000
_cell.angle_alpha   90.00
_cell.angle_beta   90.00
_cell.angle_gamma   90.00
#
_symmetry.space_group_name_H-M   'P 1'
#
loop_
_entity.id
_entity.type
_entity.pdbx_description
1 polymer ?
#
loop_
_entity_poly.entity_id
_entity_poly.type
_entity_poly.pdbx_seq_one_letter_code
_entity_poly.pdbx_strand_id
1 'polypeptide(L)'
;MKKIAEFLSLIVLLLGIVATVFYFLKSYKISDELIEGTKLAFGSKQGNDIVSGEMKFNLLLTLAFTLPAAGGLLSVIFKGRFGGFLSLIAFLASVILALVVKEVSVVGTILGVSGTTKVGIEIATFGILALVLSIIGGLISAFKLIQE
;
A
#
# COMPACT_ATOMS: atom_id res chain seq x y z
N MET A 1 26.01 9.95 -17.25
CA MET A 1 24.89 8.99 -17.06
C MET A 1 24.76 8.52 -15.61
N LYS A 2 25.84 8.08 -14.93
CA LYS A 2 25.80 7.61 -13.53
C LYS A 2 25.13 8.57 -12.52
N LYS A 3 25.46 9.88 -12.59
CA LYS A 3 24.83 10.91 -11.73
C LYS A 3 23.32 11.08 -11.96
N ILE A 4 22.85 10.86 -13.20
CA ILE A 4 21.43 10.94 -13.55
C ILE A 4 20.71 9.73 -12.96
N ALA A 5 21.26 8.52 -13.09
CA ALA A 5 20.69 7.31 -12.49
C ALA A 5 20.60 7.39 -10.96
N GLU A 6 21.60 7.97 -10.29
CA GLU A 6 21.58 8.21 -8.85
C GLU A 6 20.48 9.21 -8.45
N PHE A 7 20.34 10.31 -9.19
CA PHE A 7 19.27 11.28 -8.97
C PHE A 7 17.87 10.68 -9.18
N LEU A 8 17.67 9.89 -10.24
CA LEU A 8 16.42 9.17 -10.49
C LEU A 8 16.11 8.17 -9.35
N SER A 9 17.12 7.51 -8.80
CA SER A 9 16.94 6.59 -7.66
C SER A 9 16.45 7.32 -6.41
N LEU A 10 16.95 8.53 -6.16
CA LEU A 10 16.48 9.39 -5.08
C LEU A 10 15.02 9.79 -5.29
N ILE A 11 14.63 10.18 -6.51
CA ILE A 11 13.24 10.50 -6.83
C ILE A 11 12.33 9.29 -6.58
N VAL A 12 12.73 8.10 -7.05
CA VAL A 12 11.98 6.86 -6.85
C VAL A 12 11.82 6.54 -5.36
N LEU A 13 12.86 6.75 -4.55
CA LEU A 13 12.79 6.63 -3.10
C LEU A 13 11.75 7.58 -2.49
N LEU A 14 11.82 8.87 -2.85
CA LEU A 14 10.88 9.87 -2.33
C LEU A 14 9.44 9.55 -2.72
N LEU A 15 9.19 9.17 -3.98
CA LEU A 15 7.87 8.76 -4.44
C LEU A 15 7.37 7.52 -3.69
N GLY A 16 8.23 6.53 -3.46
CA GLY A 16 7.91 5.34 -2.69
C GLY A 16 7.50 5.65 -1.26
N ILE A 17 8.30 6.46 -0.55
CA ILE A 17 8.00 6.88 0.84
C ILE A 17 6.68 7.65 0.88
N VAL A 18 6.50 8.63 0.00
CA VAL A 18 5.30 9.47 -0.03
C VAL A 18 4.06 8.64 -0.36
N ALA A 19 4.14 7.71 -1.32
CA ALA A 19 3.05 6.79 -1.64
C ALA A 19 2.67 5.91 -0.44
N THR A 20 3.65 5.33 0.26
CA THR A 20 3.42 4.52 1.46
C THR A 20 2.77 5.33 2.59
N VAL A 21 3.25 6.55 2.84
CA VAL A 21 2.63 7.45 3.83
C VAL A 21 1.19 7.76 3.45
N PHE A 22 0.92 8.06 2.17
CA PHE A 22 -0.44 8.31 1.71
C PHE A 22 -1.34 7.08 1.87
N TYR A 23 -0.85 5.87 1.58
CA TYR A 23 -1.62 4.65 1.83
C TYR A 23 -2.02 4.50 3.30
N PHE A 24 -1.10 4.73 4.24
CA PHE A 24 -1.37 4.54 5.66
C PHE A 24 -2.22 5.63 6.31
N LEU A 25 -1.97 6.90 5.97
CA LEU A 25 -2.73 8.03 6.54
C LEU A 25 -4.13 8.18 5.93
N LYS A 26 -4.46 7.39 4.92
CA LYS A 26 -5.74 7.52 4.23
C LYS A 26 -6.88 6.89 5.00
N SER A 27 -7.98 7.64 5.11
CA SER A 27 -9.29 7.09 5.48
C SER A 27 -9.94 6.39 4.30
N TYR A 28 -10.29 5.12 4.50
CA TYR A 28 -11.05 4.26 3.60
C TYR A 28 -12.48 4.18 4.10
N LYS A 29 -13.44 4.28 3.18
CA LYS A 29 -14.85 4.09 3.51
C LYS A 29 -15.17 2.60 3.48
N ILE A 30 -15.71 2.12 4.59
CA ILE A 30 -16.08 0.72 4.82
C ILE A 30 -17.51 0.71 5.32
N SER A 31 -18.45 0.34 4.45
CA SER A 31 -19.87 0.60 4.65
C SER A 31 -20.13 2.09 4.92
N ASP A 32 -20.38 2.48 6.19
CA ASP A 32 -20.70 3.85 6.61
C ASP A 32 -19.64 4.48 7.52
N GLU A 33 -18.57 3.76 7.85
CA GLU A 33 -17.48 4.27 8.68
C GLU A 33 -16.22 4.61 7.87
N LEU A 34 -15.50 5.62 8.33
CA LEU A 34 -14.19 6.00 7.82
C LEU A 34 -13.11 5.38 8.70
N ILE A 35 -12.33 4.47 8.11
CA ILE A 35 -11.27 3.73 8.81
C ILE A 35 -9.92 4.07 8.20
N GLU A 36 -8.95 4.39 9.05
CA GLU A 36 -7.57 4.67 8.64
C GLU A 36 -6.90 3.43 8.02
N GLY A 37 -6.03 3.66 7.02
CA GLY A 37 -5.32 2.61 6.31
C GLY A 37 -4.45 1.74 7.22
N THR A 38 -3.89 2.32 8.28
CA THR A 38 -3.16 1.58 9.33
C THR A 38 -4.04 0.54 10.01
N LYS A 39 -5.24 0.94 10.46
CA LYS A 39 -6.23 0.04 11.08
C LYS A 39 -6.75 -1.00 10.08
N LEU A 40 -6.85 -0.62 8.81
CA LEU A 40 -7.30 -1.51 7.74
C LEU A 40 -6.27 -2.59 7.40
N ALA A 41 -4.99 -2.24 7.38
CA ALA A 41 -3.89 -3.14 7.06
C ALA A 41 -3.49 -4.01 8.26
N PHE A 42 -3.33 -3.39 9.43
CA PHE A 42 -2.84 -4.06 10.62
C PHE A 42 -3.93 -4.68 11.50
N GLY A 43 -5.20 -4.34 11.24
CA GLY A 43 -6.32 -4.70 12.09
C GLY A 43 -6.49 -3.73 13.25
N SER A 44 -7.69 -3.71 13.81
CA SER A 44 -8.00 -2.98 15.04
C SER A 44 -9.27 -3.54 15.68
N LYS A 45 -9.37 -3.38 17.00
CA LYS A 45 -10.58 -3.69 17.76
C LYS A 45 -11.38 -2.41 17.95
N GLN A 46 -12.69 -2.50 17.78
CA GLN A 46 -13.63 -1.39 17.85
C GLN A 46 -14.88 -1.86 18.59
N GLY A 47 -15.28 -1.18 19.66
CA GLY A 47 -16.47 -1.52 20.46
C GLY A 47 -16.18 -1.72 21.96
N ASN A 48 -17.19 -2.19 22.69
CA ASN A 48 -17.19 -2.40 24.14
C ASN A 48 -17.44 -3.89 24.47
N ASP A 49 -17.46 -4.26 25.77
CA ASP A 49 -17.59 -5.65 26.24
C ASP A 49 -18.84 -6.41 25.73
N ILE A 50 -19.88 -5.71 25.27
CA ILE A 50 -21.16 -6.28 24.83
C ILE A 50 -21.21 -6.49 23.31
N VAL A 51 -20.63 -5.55 22.54
CA VAL A 51 -20.57 -5.56 21.08
C VAL A 51 -19.18 -5.09 20.66
N SER A 52 -18.40 -5.98 20.06
CA SER A 52 -17.05 -5.69 19.61
C SER A 52 -16.87 -6.16 18.16
N GLY A 53 -16.34 -5.30 17.30
CA GLY A 53 -15.81 -5.62 15.98
C GLY A 53 -14.29 -5.70 16.01
N GLU A 54 -13.71 -6.70 15.37
CA GLU A 54 -12.26 -6.82 15.16
C GLU A 54 -11.98 -6.91 13.66
N MET A 55 -11.28 -5.91 13.14
CA MET A 55 -10.67 -6.00 11.82
C MET A 55 -9.43 -6.90 11.91
N LYS A 56 -9.39 -7.93 11.08
CA LYS A 56 -8.25 -8.84 11.01
C LYS A 56 -7.11 -8.23 10.22
N PHE A 57 -5.88 -8.58 10.62
CA PHE A 57 -4.67 -8.29 9.86
C PHE A 57 -4.81 -8.73 8.40
N ASN A 58 -4.51 -7.82 7.47
CA ASN A 58 -4.54 -8.08 6.05
C ASN A 58 -3.12 -7.96 5.47
N LEU A 59 -2.48 -9.11 5.28
CA LEU A 59 -1.12 -9.18 4.74
C LEU A 59 -1.03 -8.55 3.35
N LEU A 60 -1.99 -8.81 2.48
CA LEU A 60 -1.98 -8.29 1.11
C LEU A 60 -2.06 -6.77 1.09
N LEU A 61 -2.90 -6.19 1.94
CA LEU A 61 -3.04 -4.74 2.05
C LEU A 61 -1.80 -4.10 2.68
N THR A 62 -1.24 -4.74 3.71
CA THR A 62 0.02 -4.30 4.32
C THR A 62 1.15 -4.29 3.30
N LEU A 63 1.27 -5.33 2.48
CA LEU A 63 2.23 -5.38 1.38
C LEU A 63 1.94 -4.31 0.33
N ALA A 64 0.68 -4.14 -0.08
CA ALA A 64 0.29 -3.10 -1.04
C ALA A 64 0.77 -1.71 -0.59
N PHE A 65 0.67 -1.41 0.71
CA PHE A 65 1.00 -0.11 1.29
C PHE A 65 2.51 0.10 1.48
N THR A 66 3.25 -0.97 1.78
CA THR A 66 4.68 -0.92 2.11
C THR A 66 5.61 -1.10 0.92
N LEU A 67 5.15 -1.81 -0.11
CA LEU A 67 5.93 -2.09 -1.32
C LEU A 67 6.45 -0.84 -2.07
N PRO A 68 5.75 0.30 -2.13
CA PRO A 68 6.28 1.52 -2.76
C PRO A 68 7.58 2.00 -2.09
N ALA A 69 7.59 2.13 -0.76
CA ALA A 69 8.80 2.49 -0.01
C ALA A 69 9.91 1.44 -0.16
N ALA A 70 9.56 0.15 -0.15
CA ALA A 70 10.52 -0.92 -0.42
C ALA A 70 11.12 -0.81 -1.83
N GLY A 71 10.30 -0.57 -2.86
CA GLY A 71 10.75 -0.33 -4.23
C GLY A 71 11.65 0.90 -4.34
N GLY A 72 11.33 1.96 -3.60
CA GLY A 72 12.17 3.13 -3.39
C GLY A 72 13.56 2.78 -2.86
N LEU A 73 13.60 2.07 -1.74
CA LEU A 73 14.83 1.61 -1.08
C LEU A 73 15.66 0.71 -1.99
N LEU A 74 15.03 -0.24 -2.68
CA LEU A 74 15.69 -1.17 -3.59
C LEU A 74 16.38 -0.42 -4.75
N SER A 75 15.78 0.65 -5.26
CA SER A 75 16.37 1.48 -6.33
C SER A 75 17.67 2.18 -5.91
N VAL A 76 17.82 2.48 -4.61
CA VAL A 76 18.99 3.15 -4.04
C VAL A 76 20.05 2.17 -3.57
N ILE A 77 19.64 1.07 -2.90
CA ILE A 77 20.54 0.05 -2.36
C ILE A 77 21.18 -0.75 -3.49
N PHE A 78 20.36 -1.26 -4.41
CA PHE A 78 20.85 -2.01 -5.56
C PHE A 78 21.10 -1.04 -6.71
N LYS A 79 22.36 -0.90 -7.09
CA LYS A 79 22.75 -0.04 -8.21
C LYS A 79 22.57 -0.77 -9.54
N GLY A 80 22.48 0.00 -10.62
CA GLY A 80 22.38 -0.58 -11.95
C GLY A 80 21.00 -1.16 -12.26
N ARG A 81 20.93 -1.87 -13.39
CA ARG A 81 19.71 -2.47 -13.94
C ARG A 81 18.97 -3.33 -12.94
N PHE A 82 19.70 -4.04 -12.09
CA PHE A 82 19.09 -4.93 -11.10
C PHE A 82 18.21 -4.17 -10.09
N GLY A 83 18.66 -3.01 -9.60
CA GLY A 83 17.85 -2.19 -8.70
C GLY A 83 16.66 -1.53 -9.37
N GLY A 84 16.81 -1.09 -10.62
CA GLY A 84 15.70 -0.58 -11.43
C GLY A 84 14.61 -1.64 -11.62
N PHE A 85 15.01 -2.89 -11.89
CA PHE A 85 14.10 -4.02 -12.11
C PHE A 85 13.34 -4.40 -10.83
N LEU A 86 14.05 -4.55 -9.71
CA LEU A 86 13.43 -4.85 -8.42
C LEU A 86 12.47 -3.75 -7.97
N SER A 87 12.86 -2.49 -8.18
CA SER A 87 12.01 -1.34 -7.89
C SER A 87 10.73 -1.36 -8.72
N LEU A 88 10.84 -1.56 -10.04
CA LEU A 88 9.70 -1.67 -10.94
C LEU A 88 8.72 -2.75 -10.49
N ILE A 89 9.22 -3.95 -10.15
CA ILE A 89 8.39 -5.05 -9.65
C ILE A 89 7.65 -4.64 -8.38
N ALA A 90 8.35 -4.02 -7.42
CA ALA A 90 7.74 -3.61 -6.16
C ALA A 90 6.62 -2.59 -6.36
N PHE A 91 6.81 -1.59 -7.23
CA PHE A 91 5.78 -0.61 -7.56
C PHE A 91 4.58 -1.24 -8.28
N LEU A 92 4.81 -2.11 -9.27
CA LEU A 92 3.73 -2.82 -9.97
C LEU A 92 2.96 -3.75 -9.04
N ALA A 93 3.66 -4.50 -8.19
CA ALA A 93 3.04 -5.38 -7.21
C ALA A 93 2.18 -4.59 -6.22
N SER A 94 2.64 -3.43 -5.75
CA SER A 94 1.83 -2.53 -4.92
C SER A 94 0.52 -2.14 -5.60
N VAL A 95 0.58 -1.68 -6.85
CA VAL A 95 -0.60 -1.26 -7.63
C VAL A 95 -1.56 -2.43 -7.83
N ILE A 96 -1.06 -3.60 -8.25
CA ILE A 96 -1.89 -4.78 -8.47
C ILE A 96 -2.58 -5.20 -7.17
N LEU A 97 -1.83 -5.30 -6.06
CA LEU A 97 -2.39 -5.68 -4.77
C LEU A 97 -3.45 -4.68 -4.30
N ALA A 98 -3.19 -3.38 -4.43
CA ALA A 98 -4.14 -2.34 -4.07
C ALA A 98 -5.44 -2.41 -4.89
N LEU A 99 -5.39 -2.84 -6.15
CA LEU A 99 -6.57 -2.99 -7.02
C LEU A 99 -7.32 -4.32 -6.80
N VAL A 100 -6.61 -5.37 -6.37
CA VAL A 100 -7.19 -6.70 -6.13
C VAL A 100 -7.83 -6.80 -4.75
N VAL A 101 -7.29 -6.10 -3.75
CA VAL A 101 -7.87 -6.09 -2.40
C VAL A 101 -9.12 -5.20 -2.38
N LYS A 102 -10.28 -5.84 -2.58
CA LYS A 102 -11.60 -5.17 -2.59
C LYS A 102 -12.40 -5.40 -1.31
N GLU A 103 -11.98 -6.33 -0.46
CA GLU A 103 -12.71 -6.74 0.73
C GLU A 103 -11.75 -6.94 1.91
N VAL A 104 -12.22 -6.61 3.12
CA VAL A 104 -11.54 -6.94 4.39
C VAL A 104 -12.48 -7.73 5.28
N SER A 105 -11.92 -8.69 6.01
CA SER A 105 -12.67 -9.49 6.96
C SER A 105 -12.79 -8.75 8.29
N VAL A 106 -14.03 -8.57 8.74
CA VAL A 106 -14.38 -8.03 10.05
C VAL A 106 -15.01 -9.16 10.86
N VAL A 107 -14.54 -9.35 12.09
CA VAL A 107 -15.16 -10.28 13.05
C VAL A 107 -16.03 -9.48 13.99
N GLY A 108 -17.35 -9.64 13.88
CA GLY A 108 -18.29 -9.09 14.84
C GLY A 108 -18.56 -10.10 15.95
N THR A 109 -18.49 -9.66 17.20
CA THR A 109 -18.88 -10.44 18.37
C THR A 109 -20.03 -9.74 19.08
N ILE A 110 -21.13 -10.45 19.28
CA ILE A 110 -22.31 -9.99 20.04
C ILE A 110 -22.54 -11.01 21.16
N LEU A 111 -22.52 -10.57 22.42
CA LEU A 111 -22.76 -11.44 23.59
C LEU A 111 -21.92 -12.74 23.59
N GLY A 112 -20.66 -12.65 23.17
CA GLY A 112 -19.74 -13.80 23.11
C GLY A 112 -19.88 -14.71 21.90
N VAL A 113 -20.86 -14.48 21.02
CA VAL A 113 -21.00 -15.20 19.74
C VAL A 113 -20.28 -14.41 18.65
N SER A 114 -19.29 -15.03 18.00
CA SER A 114 -18.50 -14.40 16.93
C SER A 114 -18.97 -14.84 15.55
N GLY A 115 -19.00 -13.88 14.61
CA GLY A 115 -19.28 -14.10 13.20
C GLY A 115 -18.31 -13.29 12.34
N THR A 116 -17.90 -13.85 11.20
CA THR A 116 -17.04 -13.17 10.24
C THR A 116 -17.86 -12.63 9.08
N THR A 117 -17.79 -11.33 8.83
CA THR A 117 -18.36 -10.68 7.65
C THR A 117 -17.25 -10.09 6.80
N LYS A 118 -17.42 -10.11 5.48
CA LYS A 118 -16.53 -9.41 4.56
C LYS A 118 -17.16 -8.07 4.22
N VAL A 119 -16.39 -7.00 4.30
CA VAL A 119 -16.84 -5.65 3.98
C VAL A 119 -16.02 -5.11 2.83
N GLY A 120 -16.70 -4.53 1.84
CA GLY A 120 -16.08 -3.93 0.67
C GLY A 120 -15.32 -2.65 1.02
N ILE A 121 -14.19 -2.43 0.36
CA ILE A 121 -13.41 -1.19 0.45
C ILE A 121 -13.72 -0.33 -0.78
N GLU A 122 -14.22 0.89 -0.57
CA GLU A 122 -14.28 1.89 -1.64
C GLU A 122 -12.92 2.57 -1.80
N ILE A 123 -12.18 2.16 -2.84
CA ILE A 123 -10.83 2.69 -3.16
C ILE A 123 -10.90 4.14 -3.71
N ALA A 124 -12.10 4.56 -4.15
CA ALA A 124 -12.29 5.56 -5.19
C ALA A 124 -12.00 7.02 -4.81
N THR A 125 -12.01 7.43 -3.54
CA THR A 125 -12.00 8.89 -3.29
C THR A 125 -10.62 9.45 -2.98
N PHE A 126 -9.64 8.65 -2.57
CA PHE A 126 -8.33 9.20 -2.21
C PHE A 126 -7.12 8.23 -2.15
N GLY A 127 -7.29 6.92 -2.37
CA GLY A 127 -6.17 6.01 -2.62
C GLY A 127 -5.53 6.20 -4.01
N ILE A 128 -6.20 6.96 -4.88
CA ILE A 128 -5.77 7.28 -6.24
C ILE A 128 -4.43 8.02 -6.25
N LEU A 129 -4.18 8.94 -5.31
CA LEU A 129 -2.90 9.65 -5.26
C LEU A 129 -1.73 8.70 -4.97
N ALA A 130 -1.89 7.79 -4.02
CA ALA A 130 -0.88 6.78 -3.72
C ALA A 130 -0.67 5.82 -4.91
N LEU A 131 -1.75 5.42 -5.59
CA LEU A 131 -1.68 4.64 -6.82
C LEU A 131 -0.93 5.36 -7.94
N VAL A 132 -1.24 6.64 -8.17
CA VAL A 132 -0.59 7.47 -9.19
C VAL A 132 0.90 7.62 -8.88
N LEU A 133 1.25 7.91 -7.62
CA LEU A 133 2.66 7.99 -7.21
C LEU A 133 3.39 6.67 -7.39
N SER A 134 2.74 5.54 -7.08
CA SER A 134 3.31 4.21 -7.34
C SER A 134 3.52 3.94 -8.82
N ILE A 135 2.58 4.34 -9.69
CA ILE A 135 2.71 4.21 -11.14
C ILE A 135 3.87 5.07 -11.66
N ILE A 136 3.96 6.33 -11.22
CA ILE A 136 5.05 7.24 -11.61
C ILE A 136 6.40 6.68 -11.13
N GLY A 137 6.49 6.19 -9.90
CA GLY A 137 7.69 5.52 -9.37
C GLY A 137 8.10 4.32 -10.23
N GLY A 138 7.14 3.49 -10.62
CA GLY A 138 7.35 2.38 -11.55
C GLY A 138 7.87 2.83 -12.91
N LEU A 139 7.26 3.86 -13.52
CA LEU A 139 7.69 4.40 -14.82
C LEU A 139 9.11 4.96 -14.77
N ILE A 140 9.48 5.67 -13.71
CA ILE A 140 10.85 6.19 -13.55
C ILE A 140 11.84 5.04 -13.38
N SER A 141 11.49 3.99 -12.63
CA SER A 141 12.31 2.79 -12.51
C SER A 141 12.47 2.05 -13.84
N ALA A 142 11.42 1.98 -14.67
CA ALA A 142 11.49 1.45 -16.02
C ALA A 142 12.38 2.30 -16.94
N PHE A 143 12.28 3.63 -16.85
CA PHE A 143 13.14 4.52 -17.62
C PHE A 143 14.62 4.36 -17.25
N LYS A 144 14.93 4.17 -15.96
CA LYS A 144 16.29 3.89 -15.48
C LYS A 144 16.86 2.60 -16.09
N LEU A 145 16.04 1.55 -16.27
CA LEU A 145 16.45 0.30 -16.92
C LEU A 145 16.92 0.49 -18.38
N ILE A 146 16.31 1.45 -19.08
CA ILE A 146 16.62 1.74 -20.49
C ILE A 146 17.90 2.58 -20.61
N GLN A 147 18.18 3.45 -19.63
CA GLN A 147 19.34 4.34 -19.66
C GLN A 147 20.66 3.71 -19.21
N GLU A 148 20.61 2.59 -18.51
CA GLU A 148 21.78 1.79 -18.09
C GLU A 148 21.99 0.59 -19.02
#